data_AF-A0A1G9BGL5-F1
#
_entry.id   AF-A0A1G9BGL5-F1
#
_cell.length_a   1.000
_cell.length_b   1.000
_cell.length_c   1.000
_cell.angle_alpha   90.00
_cell.angle_beta   90.00
_cell.angle_gamma   90.00
#
_symmetry.space_group_name_H-M   'P 1'
#
loop_
_entity.id
_entity.type
_entity.pdbx_description
1 polymer ?
#
loop_
_entity_poly.entity_id
_entity_poly.type
_entity_poly.pdbx_seq_one_letter_code
_entity_poly.pdbx_strand_id
1 'polypeptide(L)' 'MSAPLPDVLRLRFQKLVEVGLSGRAAALRLKLSPATGARWALSIRRTGRACAAPQGRPKGKGKLDPHRAFFAEIIGQD' A
#
# COMPACT_ATOMS: atom_id res chain seq x y z
N MET A 1 -4.49 7.52 -8.40
CA MET A 1 -3.40 6.52 -8.34
C MET A 1 -3.89 5.24 -8.98
N SER A 2 -3.04 4.54 -9.71
CA SER A 2 -3.37 3.22 -10.25
C SER A 2 -3.53 2.18 -9.13
N ALA A 3 -4.36 1.16 -9.36
CA ALA A 3 -4.55 0.09 -8.40
C ALA A 3 -3.21 -0.63 -8.09
N PRO A 4 -3.01 -1.12 -6.86
CA PRO A 4 -1.85 -1.91 -6.52
C PRO A 4 -1.82 -3.22 -7.31
N LEU A 5 -0.63 -3.75 -7.56
CA LEU A 5 -0.47 -5.08 -8.15
C LEU A 5 -1.19 -6.15 -7.31
N PRO A 6 -1.76 -7.20 -7.94
CA PRO A 6 -2.58 -8.22 -7.27
C PRO A 6 -1.89 -8.92 -6.10
N ASP A 7 -2.66 -9.29 -5.07
CA ASP A 7 -2.14 -9.96 -3.88
C ASP A 7 -1.54 -11.33 -4.16
N VAL A 8 -2.09 -12.07 -5.13
CA VAL A 8 -1.51 -13.35 -5.55
C VAL A 8 -0.06 -13.19 -6.06
N LEU A 9 0.24 -12.07 -6.71
CA LEU A 9 1.58 -11.78 -7.23
C LEU A 9 2.55 -11.42 -6.11
N ARG A 10 2.07 -10.68 -5.10
CA ARG A 10 2.80 -10.36 -3.88
C ARG A 10 3.11 -11.61 -3.07
N LEU A 11 2.15 -12.51 -2.91
CA LEU A 11 2.32 -13.79 -2.22
C LEU A 11 3.35 -14.67 -2.94
N ARG A 12 3.28 -14.76 -4.28
CA ARG A 12 4.30 -15.48 -5.07
C ARG A 12 5.69 -14.88 -4.88
N PHE A 13 5.82 -13.56 -4.88
CA PHE A 13 7.09 -12.90 -4.63
C PHE A 13 7.63 -13.23 -3.23
N GLN A 14 6.77 -13.20 -2.21
CA GLN A 14 7.15 -13.53 -0.84
C GLN A 14 7.67 -14.97 -0.73
N LYS A 15 6.97 -15.95 -1.31
CA LYS A 15 7.43 -17.35 -1.35
C LYS A 15 8.80 -17.50 -2.00
N LEU A 16 9.08 -16.74 -3.08
CA LEU A 16 10.39 -16.77 -3.72
C LEU A 16 11.51 -16.24 -2.81
N VAL A 17 11.23 -15.18 -2.05
CA VAL A 17 12.18 -14.64 -1.07
C VAL A 17 12.38 -15.61 0.10
N GLU A 18 11.32 -16.27 0.57
CA GLU A 18 11.38 -17.28 1.63
C GLU A 18 12.25 -18.49 1.26
N VAL A 19 12.26 -18.92 0.00
CA VAL A 19 13.17 -19.98 -0.50
C VAL A 19 14.57 -19.46 -0.86
N GLY A 20 14.90 -18.22 -0.47
CA GLY A 20 16.27 -17.68 -0.52
C GLY A 20 16.59 -16.79 -1.71
N LEU A 21 15.64 -16.43 -2.58
CA LEU A 21 15.93 -15.50 -3.66
C LEU A 21 16.10 -14.07 -3.13
N SER A 22 17.05 -13.34 -3.72
CA SER A 22 17.11 -11.89 -3.54
C SER A 22 15.88 -11.20 -4.13
N GLY A 23 15.52 -10.02 -3.62
CA GLY A 23 14.38 -9.26 -4.15
C GLY A 23 14.50 -8.95 -5.65
N ARG A 24 15.73 -8.77 -6.16
CA ARG A 24 16.00 -8.57 -7.60
C ARG A 24 15.73 -9.85 -8.39
N ALA A 25 16.22 -11.01 -7.91
CA ALA A 25 16.00 -12.30 -8.56
C ALA A 25 14.51 -12.69 -8.57
N ALA A 26 13.81 -12.50 -7.45
CA ALA A 26 12.37 -12.75 -7.36
C ALA A 26 11.56 -11.83 -8.31
N ALA A 27 11.95 -10.55 -8.44
CA ALA A 27 11.32 -9.63 -9.38
C ALA A 27 11.52 -10.06 -10.84
N LEU A 28 12.74 -10.42 -11.22
CA LEU A 28 13.04 -10.93 -12.57
C LEU A 28 12.20 -12.17 -12.88
N ARG A 29 12.11 -13.12 -11.94
CA ARG A 29 11.31 -14.35 -12.11
C ARG A 29 9.81 -14.09 -12.29
N LEU A 30 9.30 -12.99 -11.72
CA LEU A 30 7.90 -12.57 -11.84
C LEU A 30 7.67 -11.48 -12.89
N LYS A 31 8.68 -11.15 -13.71
CA LYS A 31 8.63 -10.09 -14.72
C LYS A 31 8.22 -8.72 -14.15
N LEU A 32 8.65 -8.43 -12.92
CA LEU A 32 8.46 -7.16 -12.23
C LEU A 32 9.65 -6.24 -12.44
N SER A 33 9.42 -4.93 -12.32
CA SER A 33 10.51 -3.96 -12.31
C SER A 33 11.48 -4.22 -11.12
N PRO A 34 12.78 -3.92 -11.28
CA PRO A 34 13.73 -4.01 -10.16
C PRO A 34 13.33 -3.15 -8.95
N ALA A 35 12.71 -1.98 -9.20
CA ALA A 35 12.23 -1.09 -8.15
C ALA A 35 11.12 -1.73 -7.31
N THR A 36 10.17 -2.43 -7.95
CA THR A 36 9.14 -3.20 -7.24
C THR A 36 9.77 -4.28 -6.37
N GLY A 37 10.76 -5.02 -6.91
CA GLY A 37 11.50 -6.03 -6.16
C GLY A 37 12.19 -5.49 -4.91
N ALA A 38 12.88 -4.34 -5.04
CA ALA A 38 13.54 -3.68 -3.92
C ALA A 38 12.53 -3.24 -2.83
N ARG A 39 11.41 -2.63 -3.23
CA ARG A 39 10.36 -2.16 -2.30
C ARG A 39 9.70 -3.33 -1.57
N TRP A 40 9.35 -4.41 -2.27
CA TRP A 40 8.71 -5.57 -1.66
C TRP A 40 9.67 -6.35 -0.76
N ALA A 41 10.94 -6.52 -1.15
CA ALA A 41 11.94 -7.13 -0.28
C ALA A 41 12.18 -6.33 1.00
N LEU A 42 12.19 -4.98 0.92
CA LEU A 42 12.25 -4.13 2.10
C LEU A 42 10.99 -4.28 2.98
N SER A 43 9.81 -4.32 2.37
CA SER A 43 8.54 -4.54 3.08
C SER A 43 8.53 -5.86 3.84
N ILE A 44 8.98 -6.95 3.21
CA ILE A 44 9.11 -8.27 3.84
C ILE A 44 10.09 -8.20 5.01
N ARG A 45 11.27 -7.58 4.84
CA ARG A 45 12.24 -7.43 5.95
C ARG A 45 11.70 -6.63 7.13
N ARG A 46 10.87 -5.62 6.87
CA ARG A 46 10.35 -4.73 7.93
C ARG A 46 9.08 -5.27 8.60
N THR A 47 8.25 -6.00 7.87
CA THR A 47 6.88 -6.33 8.30
C THR A 47 6.50 -7.80 8.13
N GLY A 48 7.39 -8.63 7.58
CA GLY A 48 7.15 -10.04 7.28
C GLY A 48 6.30 -10.29 6.03
N ARG A 49 5.86 -9.24 5.31
CA ARG A 49 4.94 -9.39 4.17
C ARG A 49 5.12 -8.34 3.07
N ALA A 50 4.74 -8.72 1.85
CA ALA A 50 4.73 -7.84 0.68
C ALA A 50 3.35 -7.17 0.43
N CYS A 51 2.65 -6.73 1.49
CA CYS A 51 1.30 -6.17 1.37
C CYS A 51 1.26 -4.78 0.72
N ALA A 52 0.12 -4.45 0.10
CA ALA A 52 -0.14 -3.09 -0.36
C ALA A 52 -0.34 -2.16 0.85
N ALA A 53 0.11 -0.92 0.73
CA ALA A 53 -0.28 0.12 1.69
C ALA A 53 -1.76 0.46 1.51
N PRO A 54 -2.47 0.88 2.57
CA PRO A 54 -3.85 1.36 2.47
C PRO A 54 -4.01 2.36 1.31
N GLN A 55 -4.98 2.11 0.44
CA GLN A 55 -5.32 2.98 -0.69
C GLN A 55 -6.56 3.81 -0.35
N GLY A 56 -6.70 4.95 -1.03
CA GLY A 56 -7.87 5.82 -0.90
C GLY A 56 -7.71 6.92 0.15
N ARG A 57 -8.85 7.45 0.61
CA ARG A 57 -8.88 8.56 1.58
C ARG A 57 -8.16 8.15 2.87
N PRO A 58 -7.24 8.97 3.39
CA PRO A 58 -6.63 8.74 4.69
C PRO A 58 -7.70 8.50 5.77
N LYS A 59 -7.45 7.54 6.65
CA LYS A 59 -8.34 7.30 7.80
C LYS A 59 -8.35 8.52 8.71
N GLY A 60 -9.47 8.70 9.40
CA GLY A 60 -9.66 9.78 10.37
C GLY A 60 -10.34 11.00 9.78
N LYS A 61 -10.15 12.11 10.48
CA LYS A 61 -10.89 13.35 10.30
C LYS A 61 -10.09 14.30 9.41
N GLY A 62 -10.77 14.94 8.47
CA GLY A 62 -10.14 15.93 7.58
C GLY A 62 -9.87 17.22 8.34
N LYS A 63 -9.12 18.14 7.71
CA LYS A 63 -8.81 19.46 8.29
C LYS A 63 -10.05 20.24 8.72
N LEU A 64 -11.19 19.98 8.10
CA LEU A 64 -12.45 20.68 8.35
C LEU A 64 -13.32 20.04 9.43
N ASP A 65 -12.97 18.85 9.92
CA ASP A 65 -13.77 18.17 10.94
C ASP A 65 -13.95 19.00 12.23
N PRO A 66 -12.95 19.75 12.74
CA PRO A 66 -13.15 20.65 13.88
C PRO A 66 -14.21 21.75 13.63
N HIS A 67 -14.48 22.10 12.37
CA HIS A 67 -15.44 23.13 11.98
C HIS A 67 -16.81 22.57 11.59
N ARG A 68 -17.06 21.28 11.82
CA ARG A 68 -18.31 20.63 11.42
C ARG A 68 -19.57 21.29 11.99
N ALA A 69 -19.51 21.75 13.25
CA ALA A 69 -20.62 22.44 13.89
C ALA A 69 -20.95 23.78 13.22
N PHE A 70 -19.92 24.57 12.91
CA PHE A 70 -20.06 25.83 12.19
C PHE A 70 -20.73 25.65 10.82
N PHE A 71 -20.35 24.62 10.07
CA PHE A 71 -21.02 24.33 8.79
C PHE A 71 -22.47 23.90 8.97
N ALA A 72 -22.78 23.10 10.00
CA ALA A 72 -24.16 22.68 10.27
C ALA A 72 -25.05 23.88 10.64
N GLU A 73 -24.52 24.85 11.39
CA GLU A 73 -25.21 26.09 11.73
C GLU A 73 -25.55 26.92 10.49
N ILE A 74 -24.58 27.13 9.59
CA ILE A 74 -24.80 27.86 8.33
C ILE A 74 -25.87 27.19 7.48
N ILE A 75 -25.82 25.86 7.34
CA ILE A 75 -26.80 25.12 6.52
C ILE A 75 -28.21 25.24 7.10
N GLY A 76 -28.36 25.34 8.42
CA GLY A 76 -29.66 25.49 9.07
C GLY A 76 -30.27 26.89 8.98
N GLN A 77 -29.59 27.86 8.36
CA GLN A 77 -30.08 29.23 8.14
C GLN A 77 -30.76 29.41 6.77
N ASP A 78 -30.63 28.44 5.86
CA ASP A 78 -31.42 28.32 4.61
C ASP A 78 -32.81 27.73 4.89
#